data_AF-A0AA95F0P2-F1
#
_entry.id   AF-A0AA95F0P2-F1
#
_cell.length_a   1.000
_cell.length_b   1.000
_cell.length_c   1.000
_cell.angle_alpha   90.00
_cell.angle_beta   90.00
_cell.angle_gamma   90.00
#
_symmetry.space_group_name_H-M   'P 1'
#
loop_
_entity.id
_entity.type
_entity.pdbx_description
1 polymer ?
#
loop_
_entity_poly.entity_id
_entity_poly.type
_entity_poly.pdbx_seq_one_letter_code
_entity_poly.pdbx_strand_id
1 'polypeptide(L)'
;MPRPSAPADNADLLCVCRDTLVRWGKDARRTASLMVGQPDYEVYVAHAEATHPDQPPLDRTAFFRLHEQRRFGAGGAFRCC
;
A
#
# COMPACT_ATOMS: atom_id res chain seq x y z
N MET A 1 21.63 -26.63 -39.25
CA MET A 1 22.36 -25.66 -38.41
C MET A 1 21.33 -24.65 -37.89
N PRO A 2 20.87 -24.71 -36.63
CA PRO A 2 19.98 -23.69 -36.09
C PRO A 2 20.83 -22.44 -35.78
N ARG A 3 20.41 -21.28 -36.28
CA ARG A 3 21.01 -19.99 -35.89
C ARG A 3 20.47 -19.60 -34.51
N PRO A 4 21.30 -19.11 -33.57
CA PRO A 4 20.77 -18.45 -32.38
C PRO A 4 20.30 -17.04 -32.77
N SER A 5 19.00 -16.79 -32.75
CA SER A 5 18.43 -15.45 -32.86
C SER A 5 18.01 -14.96 -31.48
N ALA A 6 18.84 -14.11 -30.86
CA ALA A 6 18.44 -13.27 -29.74
C ALA A 6 17.50 -12.16 -30.23
N PRO A 7 16.35 -11.98 -29.57
CA PRO A 7 16.00 -10.64 -29.07
C PRO A 7 15.28 -10.66 -27.70
N ALA A 8 15.55 -11.63 -26.81
CA ALA A 8 14.89 -11.71 -25.49
C ALA A 8 15.59 -10.83 -24.42
N ASP A 9 16.90 -10.60 -24.56
CA ASP A 9 17.74 -10.25 -23.42
C ASP A 9 17.51 -8.82 -22.88
N ASN A 10 17.39 -7.81 -23.77
CA ASN A 10 17.15 -6.43 -23.34
C ASN A 10 15.69 -6.19 -22.92
N ALA A 11 14.74 -6.85 -23.58
CA ALA A 11 13.32 -6.73 -23.24
C ALA A 11 13.04 -7.37 -21.87
N ASP A 12 13.66 -8.52 -21.59
CA ASP A 12 13.56 -9.18 -20.29
C ASP A 12 14.25 -8.37 -19.19
N LEU A 13 15.42 -7.78 -19.46
CA LEU A 13 16.09 -6.88 -18.52
C LEU A 13 15.26 -5.64 -18.19
N LEU A 14 14.64 -5.02 -19.20
CA LEU A 14 13.74 -3.88 -18.99
C LEU A 14 12.48 -4.27 -18.23
N CYS A 15 11.93 -5.46 -18.49
CA CYS A 15 10.80 -6.02 -17.76
C CYS A 15 11.13 -6.21 -16.27
N VAL A 16 12.24 -6.88 -15.96
CA VAL A 16 12.71 -7.12 -14.59
C VAL A 16 13.02 -5.81 -13.86
N CYS A 17 13.65 -4.85 -14.55
CA CYS A 17 13.99 -3.56 -13.95
C CYS A 17 12.72 -2.76 -13.60
N ARG A 18 11.73 -2.71 -14.51
CA ARG A 18 10.43 -2.10 -14.25
C ARG A 18 9.72 -2.77 -13.08
N ASP A 19 9.65 -4.09 -13.05
CA ASP A 19 8.92 -4.82 -12.02
C ASP A 19 9.59 -4.64 -10.64
N THR A 20 10.92 -4.59 -10.61
CA THR A 20 11.71 -4.27 -9.42
C THR A 20 11.44 -2.84 -8.94
N LEU A 21 11.40 -1.85 -9.84
CA LEU A 21 11.07 -0.46 -9.50
C LEU A 21 9.65 -0.31 -8.96
N VAL A 22 8.67 -0.99 -9.57
CA VAL A 22 7.27 -0.99 -9.11
C VAL A 22 7.17 -1.58 -7.71
N ARG A 23 7.86 -2.68 -7.44
CA ARG A 23 7.90 -3.32 -6.11
C ARG A 23 8.54 -2.41 -5.06
N TRP A 24 9.70 -1.83 -5.37
CA TRP A 24 10.37 -0.88 -4.49
C TRP A 24 9.51 0.35 -4.17
N GLY A 25 8.77 0.87 -5.16
CA GLY A 25 7.84 1.98 -4.95
C GLY A 25 6.70 1.62 -3.99
N LYS A 26 6.15 0.41 -4.09
CA LYS A 26 5.12 -0.09 -3.15
C LYS A 26 5.67 -0.25 -1.74
N ASP A 27 6.86 -0.83 -1.60
CA ASP A 27 7.49 -1.07 -0.30
C ASP A 27 7.88 0.25 0.37
N ALA A 28 8.43 1.21 -0.38
CA ALA A 28 8.75 2.54 0.13
C ALA A 28 7.51 3.31 0.63
N ARG A 29 6.39 3.26 -0.13
CA ARG A 29 5.11 3.84 0.30
C ARG A 29 4.61 3.21 1.60
N ARG A 30 4.65 1.87 1.70
CA ARG A 30 4.26 1.16 2.92
C ARG A 30 5.09 1.59 4.12
N THR A 31 6.41 1.69 3.96
CA THR A 31 7.32 2.13 5.04
C THR A 31 7.07 3.59 5.43
N ALA A 32 6.88 4.49 4.46
CA ALA A 32 6.56 5.89 4.74
C ALA A 32 5.21 6.04 5.48
N SER A 33 4.18 5.30 5.04
CA SER A 33 2.88 5.23 5.72
C SER A 33 3.00 4.76 7.17
N LEU A 34 3.83 3.75 7.44
CA LEU A 34 4.11 3.28 8.81
C LEU A 34 4.80 4.36 9.66
N MET A 35 5.75 5.11 9.09
CA MET A 35 6.44 6.20 9.80
C MET A 35 5.53 7.37 10.12
N VAL A 36 4.66 7.76 9.18
CA VAL A 36 3.67 8.83 9.39
C VAL A 36 2.56 8.39 10.35
N GLY A 37 2.34 7.07 10.47
CA GLY A 37 1.24 6.50 11.23
C GLY A 37 -0.10 6.57 10.49
N GLN A 38 -0.06 6.73 9.16
CA GLN A 38 -1.24 6.81 8.31
C GLN A 38 -1.31 5.57 7.40
N PRO A 39 -2.28 4.67 7.61
CA PRO A 39 -2.44 3.48 6.78
C PRO A 39 -2.90 3.80 5.36
N ASP A 40 -2.61 2.90 4.42
CA ASP A 40 -3.01 2.99 3.03
C ASP A 40 -4.50 2.63 2.86
N TYR A 41 -5.23 3.45 2.10
CA TYR A 41 -6.68 3.28 1.91
C TYR A 41 -7.03 2.06 1.04
N GLU A 42 -6.27 1.77 0.00
CA GLU A 42 -6.57 0.63 -0.89
C GLU A 42 -6.35 -0.70 -0.16
N VAL A 43 -5.29 -0.76 0.65
CA VAL A 43 -5.04 -1.92 1.52
C VAL A 43 -6.16 -2.09 2.53
N TYR A 44 -6.65 -0.98 3.10
CA TYR A 44 -7.80 -1.01 4.01
C TYR A 44 -9.08 -1.52 3.32
N VAL A 45 -9.41 -1.03 2.12
CA VAL A 45 -10.60 -1.47 1.39
C VAL A 45 -10.53 -2.97 1.09
N ALA A 46 -9.42 -3.44 0.54
CA ALA A 46 -9.24 -4.87 0.26
C ALA A 46 -9.35 -5.74 1.53
N HIS A 47 -8.83 -5.24 2.67
CA HIS A 47 -8.96 -5.94 3.95
C HIS A 47 -10.40 -5.90 4.50
N ALA A 48 -11.07 -4.76 4.40
CA ALA A 48 -12.44 -4.57 4.86
C ALA A 48 -13.41 -5.45 4.06
N GLU A 49 -13.27 -5.50 2.73
CA GLU A 49 -14.05 -6.38 1.86
C GLU A 49 -13.79 -7.87 2.17
N ALA A 50 -12.54 -8.25 2.45
CA ALA A 50 -12.20 -9.63 2.80
C ALA A 50 -12.70 -10.05 4.19
N THR A 51 -12.76 -9.12 5.15
CA THR A 51 -13.06 -9.42 6.57
C THR A 51 -14.54 -9.19 6.91
N HIS A 52 -15.16 -8.21 6.25
CA HIS A 52 -16.54 -7.79 6.47
C HIS A 52 -17.25 -7.62 5.12
N PRO A 53 -17.53 -8.72 4.39
CA PRO A 53 -18.21 -8.65 3.10
C PRO A 53 -19.62 -8.05 3.19
N ASP A 54 -20.23 -8.07 4.39
CA ASP A 54 -21.58 -7.56 4.65
C ASP A 54 -21.62 -6.05 4.93
N GLN A 55 -20.46 -5.38 5.04
CA GLN A 55 -20.40 -3.95 5.37
C GLN A 55 -19.60 -3.18 4.32
N PRO A 56 -20.14 -2.07 3.78
CA PRO A 56 -19.38 -1.26 2.84
C PRO A 56 -18.19 -0.59 3.55
N PRO A 57 -17.00 -0.56 2.91
CA PRO A 57 -15.84 0.10 3.49
C PRO A 57 -16.10 1.60 3.68
N LEU A 58 -15.56 2.16 4.77
CA LEU A 58 -15.51 3.61 5.00
C LEU A 58 -15.06 4.40 3.77
N ASP A 59 -15.71 5.56 3.58
CA ASP A 59 -15.26 6.55 2.61
C ASP A 59 -13.82 7.01 2.93
N ARG A 60 -13.06 7.37 1.89
CA ARG A 60 -11.66 7.77 2.00
C ARG A 60 -11.48 8.90 3.01
N THR A 61 -12.29 9.95 2.95
CA THR A 61 -12.17 11.09 3.87
C THR A 61 -12.51 10.70 5.30
N ALA A 62 -13.52 9.85 5.49
CA ALA A 62 -13.87 9.33 6.81
C ALA A 62 -12.74 8.47 7.41
N PHE A 63 -12.09 7.64 6.60
CA PHE A 63 -10.91 6.87 6.98
C PHE A 63 -9.75 7.78 7.41
N PHE A 64 -9.41 8.80 6.62
CA PHE A 64 -8.36 9.76 7.01
C PHE A 64 -8.68 10.46 8.33
N ARG A 65 -9.90 10.99 8.49
CA ARG A 65 -10.32 11.66 9.72
C ARG A 65 -10.28 10.73 10.94
N LEU A 66 -10.67 9.46 10.79
CA LEU A 66 -10.60 8.47 11.87
C LEU A 66 -9.16 8.25 12.33
N HIS A 67 -8.21 8.16 11.40
CA HIS A 67 -6.79 7.97 11.72
C HIS A 67 -6.14 9.25 12.27
N GLU A 68 -6.49 10.43 11.74
CA GLU A 68 -6.12 11.72 12.30
C GLU A 68 -6.65 11.89 13.73
N GLN A 69 -7.90 11.52 14.00
CA GLN A 69 -8.47 11.56 15.36
C GLN A 69 -7.77 10.58 16.30
N ARG A 70 -7.40 9.38 15.85
CA ARG A 70 -6.63 8.43 16.65
C ARG A 70 -5.25 8.95 17.02
N ARG A 71 -4.62 9.74 16.14
CA ARG A 71 -3.26 10.27 16.35
C ARG A 71 -3.24 11.64 17.04
N PHE A 72 -4.17 12.52 16.69
CA PHE A 72 -4.16 13.95 17.04
C PHE A 72 -5.47 14.41 17.71
N GLY A 73 -6.50 13.57 17.79
CA GLY A 73 -7.79 13.94 18.38
C GLY A 73 -7.66 14.31 19.85
N ALA A 74 -8.12 15.51 20.18
CA ALA A 74 -8.20 16.04 21.53
C ALA A 74 -9.19 15.21 22.37
N GLY A 75 -8.71 14.14 23.02
CA GLY A 75 -9.54 13.35 23.93
C GLY A 75 -9.05 11.96 24.33
N GLY A 76 -7.96 11.40 23.79
CA GLY A 76 -7.66 9.97 24.10
C GLY A 76 -6.23 9.45 23.96
N ALA A 77 -5.23 10.25 23.61
CA ALA A 77 -3.86 9.74 23.39
C ALA A 77 -3.00 9.57 24.65
N PHE A 78 -3.55 9.75 25.86
CA PHE A 78 -2.82 9.48 27.11
C PHE A 78 -3.78 9.03 28.23
N ARG A 79 -4.32 7.82 28.12
CA ARG A 79 -4.84 7.09 29.28
C ARG A 79 -3.81 6.00 29.59
N CYS A 80 -2.76 6.37 30.33
CA CYS A 80 -2.00 5.38 31.08
C CYS A 80 -2.99 4.66 32.00
N CYS A 81 -3.10 3.35 31.82
CA CYS A 81 -3.40 2.43 32.91
C CYS A 81 -2.07 1.86 33.37
#